data_AF-A0A6C0CI47-F1
#
_entry.id   AF-A0A6C0CI47-F1
#
_cell.length_a   1.000
_cell.length_b   1.000
_cell.length_c   1.000
_cell.angle_alpha   90.00
_cell.angle_beta   90.00
_cell.angle_gamma   90.00
#
_symmetry.space_group_name_H-M   'P 1'
#
loop_
_entity.id
_entity.type
_entity.pdbx_description
1 polymer ?
#
loop_
_entity_poly.entity_id
_entity_poly.type
_entity_poly.pdbx_seq_one_letter_code
_entity_poly.pdbx_strand_id
1 'polypeptide(L)'
;MSSHIERLMVRSHDERENGWCKTTNALDPNNQKIYRSIKIGNVMNCNGEIIRDHTTYGQIKYILDKYNIEAEELKQIEEKTEHAVELKLQEEKYNMLITSIKSN
;
A
#
# COMPACT_ATOMS: atom_id res chain seq x y z
N MET A 1 15.41 -10.25 6.98
CA MET A 1 15.08 -8.92 7.56
C MET A 1 14.12 -8.23 6.62
N SER A 2 12.90 -7.92 7.06
CA SER A 2 11.92 -7.20 6.24
C SER A 2 12.38 -5.75 6.00
N SER A 3 12.09 -5.19 4.83
CA SER A 3 12.35 -3.78 4.51
C SER A 3 11.50 -2.83 5.36
N HIS A 4 11.84 -1.54 5.36
CA HIS A 4 11.03 -0.52 6.04
C HIS A 4 9.58 -0.51 5.52
N ILE A 5 9.39 -0.61 4.20
CA ILE A 5 8.07 -0.63 3.57
C ILE A 5 7.28 -1.89 3.92
N GLU A 6 7.90 -3.07 3.93
CA GLU A 6 7.24 -4.31 4.38
C GLU A 6 6.72 -4.17 5.82
N ARG A 7 7.51 -3.54 6.71
CA ARG A 7 7.07 -3.26 8.09
C ARG A 7 5.90 -2.28 8.14
N LEU A 8 5.91 -1.21 7.33
CA LEU A 8 4.79 -0.26 7.28
C LEU A 8 3.50 -0.92 6.79
N MET A 9 3.61 -1.78 5.76
CA MET A 9 2.48 -2.54 5.21
C MET A 9 1.83 -3.43 6.26
N VAL A 10 2.64 -4.22 6.98
CA VAL A 10 2.16 -5.12 8.06
C VAL A 10 1.62 -4.33 9.24
N ARG A 11 2.35 -3.31 9.71
CA ARG A 11 1.92 -2.46 10.82
C ARG A 11 0.57 -1.80 10.52
N SER A 12 0.39 -1.25 9.31
CA SER A 12 -0.89 -0.68 8.89
C SER A 12 -2.01 -1.71 8.77
N HIS A 13 -1.69 -2.99 8.60
CA HIS A 13 -2.67 -4.08 8.67
C HIS A 13 -3.03 -4.40 10.13
N ASP A 14 -2.05 -4.48 11.03
CA ASP A 14 -2.25 -4.90 12.42
C ASP A 14 -2.85 -3.80 13.33
N GLU A 15 -2.47 -2.54 13.15
CA GLU A 15 -2.88 -1.44 14.04
C GLU A 15 -4.28 -0.89 13.73
N ARG A 16 -4.85 -1.21 12.58
CA ARG A 16 -6.18 -0.75 12.16
C ARG A 16 -7.18 -1.87 12.36
N GLU A 17 -8.34 -1.57 12.92
CA GLU A 17 -9.41 -2.56 13.19
C GLU A 17 -9.78 -3.41 11.96
N ASN A 18 -9.70 -2.82 10.76
CA ASN A 18 -9.96 -3.51 9.50
C ASN A 18 -8.72 -3.60 8.59
N GLY A 19 -7.51 -3.31 9.07
CA GLY A 19 -6.31 -3.21 8.24
C GLY A 19 -6.37 -2.06 7.22
N TRP A 20 -5.92 -2.32 6.00
CA TRP A 20 -5.90 -1.32 4.92
C TRP A 20 -7.30 -0.82 4.53
N CYS A 21 -7.36 0.36 3.90
CA CYS A 21 -8.63 1.00 3.52
C CYS A 21 -9.45 0.08 2.62
N LYS A 22 -10.68 -0.24 3.02
CA LYS A 22 -11.57 -1.17 2.30
C LYS A 22 -12.54 -0.40 1.42
N THR A 23 -12.62 -0.74 0.14
CA THR A 23 -13.61 -0.19 -0.79
C THR A 23 -14.27 -1.32 -1.57
N THR A 24 -15.51 -1.11 -1.99
CA THR A 24 -16.25 -2.05 -2.86
C THR A 24 -16.53 -1.39 -4.20
N ASN A 25 -16.53 -2.16 -5.28
CA ASN A 25 -17.06 -1.66 -6.54
C ASN A 25 -18.58 -1.59 -6.45
N ALA A 26 -19.14 -0.37 -6.50
CA ALA A 26 -20.59 -0.16 -6.48
C ALA A 26 -21.29 -0.54 -7.80
N LEU A 27 -20.53 -0.83 -8.86
CA LEU A 27 -21.07 -0.98 -10.22
C LEU A 27 -21.75 -2.33 -10.49
N ASP A 28 -21.54 -3.35 -9.66
CA ASP A 28 -22.25 -4.64 -9.79
C ASP A 28 -22.64 -5.20 -8.40
N PRO A 29 -23.92 -5.07 -7.99
CA PRO A 29 -24.41 -5.60 -6.72
C PRO A 29 -24.28 -7.12 -6.57
N ASN A 30 -24.23 -7.86 -7.68
CA ASN A 30 -24.15 -9.32 -7.69
C ASN A 30 -22.70 -9.83 -7.81
N ASN A 31 -21.74 -8.94 -8.07
CA ASN A 31 -20.32 -9.25 -8.19
C ASN A 31 -19.47 -8.17 -7.52
N GLN A 32 -19.77 -7.88 -6.26
CA GLN A 32 -19.03 -6.89 -5.48
C GLN A 32 -17.59 -7.34 -5.25
N LYS A 33 -16.67 -6.77 -6.03
CA LYS A 33 -15.24 -6.87 -5.78
C LYS A 33 -14.85 -5.97 -4.62
N ILE A 34 -14.10 -6.53 -3.68
CA ILE A 34 -13.53 -5.82 -2.53
C ILE A 34 -12.08 -5.48 -2.85
N TYR A 35 -11.71 -4.22 -2.58
CA TYR A 35 -10.36 -3.73 -2.74
C TYR A 35 -9.81 -3.19 -1.41
N ARG A 36 -8.50 -3.30 -1.29
CA ARG A 36 -7.70 -2.74 -0.21
C ARG A 36 -6.72 -1.74 -0.77
N SER A 37 -6.67 -0.55 -0.18
CA SER A 37 -5.66 0.44 -0.53
C SER A 37 -4.87 0.93 0.67
N ILE A 38 -3.59 1.18 0.42
CA ILE A 38 -2.69 1.89 1.32
C ILE A 38 -2.04 3.02 0.56
N LYS A 39 -1.92 4.17 1.24
CA LYS A 39 -1.14 5.30 0.77
C LYS A 39 0.05 5.49 1.70
N ILE A 40 1.25 5.39 1.14
CA ILE A 40 2.51 5.61 1.86
C ILE A 40 3.04 6.96 1.39
N GLY A 41 2.87 7.96 2.25
CA GLY A 41 3.30 9.32 2.00
C GLY A 41 4.65 9.63 2.63
N ASN A 42 5.19 10.78 2.22
CA ASN A 42 6.39 11.34 2.80
C ASN A 42 6.16 11.94 4.18
N VAL A 43 7.21 11.90 5.00
CA VAL A 43 7.24 12.52 6.31
C VAL A 43 7.55 14.01 6.14
N MET A 44 6.77 14.86 6.79
CA MET A 44 7.11 16.27 6.93
C MET A 44 8.15 16.40 8.04
N ASN A 45 9.26 17.08 7.78
CA ASN A 45 10.23 17.34 8.84
C ASN A 45 9.70 18.42 9.82
N CYS A 46 10.37 18.62 10.96
CA CYS A 46 9.96 19.62 11.95
C CYS A 46 9.97 21.06 11.42
N ASN A 47 10.59 21.31 10.26
CA ASN A 47 10.64 22.61 9.59
C ASN A 47 9.51 22.78 8.55
N GLY A 48 8.62 21.80 8.40
CA GLY A 48 7.52 21.85 7.43
C GLY A 48 7.92 21.47 6.01
N GLU A 49 9.15 20.99 5.78
CA GLU A 49 9.60 20.57 4.46
C GLU A 49 9.17 19.13 4.18
N ILE A 50 8.66 18.89 2.97
CA ILE A 50 8.32 17.55 2.50
C ILE A 50 9.63 16.87 2.09
N ILE A 51 10.05 15.85 2.85
CA ILE A 51 11.18 15.00 2.42
C ILE A 51 10.66 14.04 1.36
N ARG A 52 10.98 14.27 0.09
CA ARG A 52 10.53 13.41 -1.00
C ARG A 52 11.32 12.10 -1.02
N ASP A 53 10.70 10.99 -0.64
CA ASP A 53 11.24 9.65 -0.84
C ASP A 53 10.83 9.12 -2.22
N HIS A 54 11.72 9.31 -3.19
CA HIS A 54 11.58 8.81 -4.55
C HIS A 54 11.75 7.28 -4.66
N THR A 55 12.17 6.60 -3.59
CA THR A 55 12.44 5.15 -3.61
C THR A 55 11.20 4.33 -3.26
N THR A 56 10.22 4.92 -2.57
CA THR A 56 9.00 4.24 -2.10
C THR A 56 8.30 3.45 -3.21
N TYR A 57 8.14 4.05 -4.40
CA TYR A 57 7.47 3.38 -5.53
C TYR A 57 8.22 2.12 -5.95
N GLY A 58 9.54 2.24 -6.15
CA GLY A 58 10.40 1.13 -6.54
C GLY A 58 10.46 0.04 -5.48
N GLN A 59 10.47 0.41 -4.19
CA GLN A 59 10.44 -0.55 -3.09
C GLN A 59 9.11 -1.31 -3.03
N ILE A 60 7.97 -0.63 -3.18
CA ILE A 60 6.66 -1.28 -3.25
C ILE A 60 6.60 -2.23 -4.45
N LYS A 61 7.03 -1.78 -5.63
CA LYS A 61 7.07 -2.63 -6.83
C LYS A 61 7.94 -3.87 -6.63
N TYR A 62 9.13 -3.70 -6.07
CA TYR A 62 10.03 -4.82 -5.76
C TYR A 62 9.40 -5.82 -4.78
N ILE A 63 8.68 -5.36 -3.77
CA ILE A 63 7.96 -6.23 -2.82
C ILE A 63 6.86 -7.02 -3.54
N LEU A 64 6.08 -6.37 -4.41
CA LEU A 64 5.05 -7.03 -5.21
C LEU A 64 5.65 -8.10 -6.12
N ASP A 65 6.73 -7.77 -6.83
CA ASP A 65 7.46 -8.70 -7.71
C ASP A 65 8.02 -9.88 -6.92
N LYS A 66 8.63 -9.61 -5.75
CA LYS A 66 9.19 -10.63 -4.83
C LYS A 66 8.15 -11.67 -4.41
N TYR A 67 6.90 -11.27 -4.21
CA TYR A 67 5.81 -12.16 -3.78
C TYR A 67 4.85 -12.56 -4.90
N ASN A 68 5.17 -12.22 -6.16
CA ASN A 68 4.33 -12.46 -7.33
C ASN A 68 2.89 -11.96 -7.16
N ILE A 69 2.75 -10.73 -6.65
CA ILE A 69 1.46 -10.08 -6.41
C ILE A 69 1.21 -9.01 -7.47
N GLU A 70 0.20 -9.24 -8.30
CA GLU A 70 -0.28 -8.25 -9.26
C GLU A 70 -1.17 -7.21 -8.56
N ALA A 71 -0.84 -5.94 -8.74
CA ALA A 71 -1.64 -4.84 -8.22
C ALA A 71 -2.78 -4.47 -9.16
N GLU A 72 -3.91 -4.07 -8.58
CA GLU A 72 -5.00 -3.43 -9.33
C GLU A 72 -4.57 -2.02 -9.76
N GLU A 73 -3.89 -1.30 -8.87
CA GLU A 73 -3.34 0.02 -9.15
C GLU A 73 -2.08 0.23 -8.31
N LEU A 74 -1.04 0.80 -8.90
CA LEU A 74 0.13 1.31 -8.20
C LEU A 74 0.49 2.66 -8.83
N LYS A 75 0.22 3.75 -8.12
CA LYS A 75 0.43 5.11 -8.63
C LYS A 75 1.27 5.96 -7.69
N GLN A 76 2.06 6.82 -8.30
CA GLN A 76 2.79 7.88 -7.62
C GLN A 76 1.96 9.16 -7.68
N ILE A 77 1.83 9.83 -6.54
CA ILE A 77 1.11 11.10 -6.37
C ILE A 77 2.17 12.16 -6.12
N GLU A 78 2.26 13.16 -7.01
CA GLU A 78 3.19 14.27 -6.93
C GLU A 78 2.45 15.60 -7.04
N GLU A 79 2.00 16.10 -5.90
CA GLU A 79 1.34 17.39 -5.78
C GLU A 79 2.21 18.39 -5.01
N LYS A 80 1.84 19.67 -5.00
CA LYS A 80 2.59 20.70 -4.26
C LYS A 80 2.67 20.41 -2.76
N THR A 81 1.62 19.78 -2.21
CA THR A 81 1.43 19.52 -0.78
C THR A 81 1.53 18.06 -0.41
N GLU A 82 1.57 17.15 -1.39
CA GLU A 82 1.55 15.71 -1.16
C GLU A 82 2.51 15.01 -2.11
N HIS A 83 3.38 14.17 -1.55
CA HIS A 83 4.21 13.24 -2.31
C HIS A 83 4.03 11.88 -1.68
N ALA A 84 3.41 10.95 -2.42
CA ALA A 84 3.01 9.66 -1.89
C ALA A 84 2.96 8.59 -2.97
N VAL A 85 2.92 7.33 -2.54
CA VAL A 85 2.61 6.20 -3.42
C VAL A 85 1.36 5.51 -2.88
N GLU A 86 0.39 5.29 -3.76
CA GLU A 86 -0.83 4.55 -3.45
C GLU A 86 -0.82 3.19 -4.15
N LEU A 87 -1.05 2.15 -3.35
CA LEU A 87 -1.18 0.77 -3.81
C LEU A 87 -2.61 0.32 -3.55
N LYS A 88 -3.24 -0.26 -4.58
CA LYS A 88 -4.55 -0.89 -4.53
C LYS A 88 -4.46 -2.36 -4.94
N LEU A 89 -5.02 -3.23 -4.12
CA LEU A 89 -5.09 -4.66 -4.33
C LEU A 89 -6.53 -5.15 -4.22
N GLN A 90 -6.86 -6.24 -4.90
CA GLN A 90 -8.05 -7.02 -4.56
C GLN A 90 -7.85 -7.72 -3.20
N GLU A 91 -8.93 -7.99 -2.47
CA GLU A 91 -8.87 -8.55 -1.09
C GLU A 91 -7.98 -9.79 -0.99
N GLU A 92 -8.10 -10.71 -1.94
CA GLU A 92 -7.33 -11.96 -2.01
C GLU A 92 -5.83 -11.68 -2.12
N LYS A 93 -5.44 -10.78 -3.02
CA LYS A 93 -4.05 -10.38 -3.25
C LYS A 93 -3.45 -9.65 -2.05
N TYR A 94 -4.25 -8.81 -1.40
CA TYR A 94 -3.87 -8.17 -0.14
C TYR A 94 -3.58 -9.21 0.95
N ASN A 95 -4.47 -10.18 1.16
CA ASN A 95 -4.28 -11.22 2.17
C ASN A 95 -3.05 -12.09 1.86
N MET A 96 -2.84 -12.43 0.58
CA MET A 96 -1.64 -13.14 0.12
C MET A 96 -0.37 -12.33 0.43
N LEU A 97 -0.35 -11.04 0.13
CA LEU A 97 0.79 -10.17 0.37
C LEU A 97 1.12 -10.10 1.87
N ILE A 98 0.14 -9.79 2.72
CA ILE A 98 0.36 -9.67 4.17
C ILE A 98 0.85 -10.98 4.77
N THR A 99 0.25 -12.11 4.39
CA THR A 99 0.67 -13.43 4.85
C THR A 99 2.11 -13.72 4.41
N SER A 100 2.43 -13.47 3.14
CA SER A 100 3.77 -13.70 2.59
C SER A 100 4.85 -12.86 3.27
N ILE A 101 4.54 -11.60 3.62
CA ILE A 101 5.46 -10.75 4.37
C ILE A 101 5.65 -11.25 5.81
N LYS A 102 4.57 -11.68 6.48
CA LYS A 102 4.62 -12.16 7.88
C LYS A 102 5.32 -13.51 8.03
N SER A 103 5.33 -14.34 6.99
CA SER A 103 5.96 -15.67 6.98
C SER A 103 7.46 -15.66 6.64
N ASN A 104 8.04 -14.50 6.35
CA ASN A 104 9.43 -14.30 5.91
C ASN A 104 10.25 -13.51 6.95
#